data_AF-A0A4S2U1B1-F1
#
_entry.id   AF-A0A4S2U1B1-F1
#
_cell.length_a   1.000
_cell.length_b   1.000
_cell.length_c   1.000
_cell.angle_alpha   90.00
_cell.angle_beta   90.00
_cell.angle_gamma   90.00
#
_symmetry.space_group_name_H-M   'P 1'
#
loop_
_entity.id
_entity.type
_entity.pdbx_description
1 polymer ?
#
loop_
_entity_poly.entity_id
_entity_poly.type
_entity_poly.pdbx_seq_one_letter_code
_entity_poly.pdbx_strand_id
1 'polypeptide(L)'
;MNSTLTTLAEEAARQLARPEAWFGLSGHRLTGEDVAFHIEAAGRLMERETWDPQLYAPFSGHHLRDALDSTVNDGMGDADTRYVARTVLETLLRLVTGAPYVDYEVWSEHSSRTLEEVLTLCRTAARVARHIGPQKPITPNLPTLP
;
A
#
# COMPACT_ATOMS: atom_id res chain seq x y z
N MET A 1 -25.56 0.56 -0.04
CA MET A 1 -24.20 0.00 0.15
C MET A 1 -23.06 1.00 -0.08
N ASN A 2 -23.29 2.25 -0.55
CA ASN A 2 -22.19 3.23 -0.76
C ASN A 2 -21.71 3.96 0.50
N SER A 3 -22.55 4.13 1.53
CA SER A 3 -22.21 5.00 2.68
C SER A 3 -21.08 4.47 3.56
N THR A 4 -20.96 3.16 3.77
CA THR A 4 -19.91 2.56 4.61
C THR A 4 -18.52 2.65 3.97
N LEU A 5 -18.43 2.46 2.65
CA LEU A 5 -17.17 2.59 1.92
C LEU A 5 -16.68 4.04 1.88
N THR A 6 -17.60 5.01 1.76
CA THR A 6 -17.27 6.43 1.83
C THR A 6 -16.75 6.82 3.22
N THR A 7 -17.40 6.36 4.30
CA THR A 7 -16.93 6.63 5.67
C THR A 7 -15.55 6.03 5.97
N LEU A 8 -15.28 4.80 5.51
CA LEU A 8 -13.96 4.17 5.66
C LEU A 8 -12.87 4.93 4.89
N ALA A 9 -13.17 5.39 3.68
CA ALA A 9 -12.24 6.18 2.88
C ALA A 9 -11.95 7.54 3.51
N GLU A 10 -12.97 8.22 4.07
CA GLU A 10 -12.81 9.49 4.77
C GLU A 10 -12.01 9.36 6.06
N GLU A 11 -12.22 8.27 6.82
CA GLU A 11 -11.42 8.01 8.02
C GLU A 11 -9.98 7.64 7.67
N ALA A 12 -9.76 6.83 6.63
CA ALA A 12 -8.42 6.58 6.11
C ALA A 12 -7.75 7.88 5.68
N ALA A 13 -8.48 8.77 5.00
CA ALA A 13 -8.01 10.10 4.62
C ALA A 13 -7.62 10.93 5.85
N ARG A 14 -8.43 10.96 6.91
CA ARG A 14 -8.09 11.69 8.15
C ARG A 14 -6.81 11.18 8.79
N GLN A 15 -6.64 9.86 8.88
CA GLN A 15 -5.46 9.28 9.54
C GLN A 15 -4.19 9.45 8.70
N LEU A 16 -4.31 9.39 7.38
CA LEU A 16 -3.19 9.51 6.44
C LEU A 16 -2.97 10.95 5.92
N ALA A 17 -3.82 11.92 6.26
CA ALA A 17 -3.62 13.33 5.93
C ALA A 17 -2.45 13.97 6.67
N ARG A 18 -1.89 13.28 7.67
CA ARG A 18 -0.70 13.71 8.39
C ARG A 18 0.51 13.72 7.45
N PRO A 19 1.18 14.86 7.23
CA PRO A 19 2.32 14.94 6.31
C PRO A 19 3.42 13.92 6.62
N GLU A 20 3.60 13.58 7.89
CA GLU A 20 4.62 12.65 8.39
C GLU A 20 4.38 11.21 7.91
N ALA A 21 3.14 10.84 7.58
CA ALA A 21 2.80 9.51 7.07
C ALA A 21 3.38 9.24 5.67
N TRP A 22 3.86 10.28 4.98
CA TRP A 22 4.34 10.23 3.60
C TRP A 22 5.85 10.40 3.48
N PHE A 23 6.58 10.29 4.59
CA PHE A 23 8.03 10.25 4.58
C PHE A 23 8.52 8.82 4.73
N GLY A 24 9.38 8.40 3.80
CA GLY A 24 10.10 7.13 3.90
C GLY A 24 11.14 7.13 5.02
N LEU A 25 11.76 5.97 5.24
CA LEU A 25 12.80 5.79 6.26
C LEU A 25 14.04 6.67 6.00
N SER A 26 14.31 7.04 4.75
CA SER A 26 15.39 7.95 4.38
C SER A 26 15.08 9.43 4.68
N GLY A 27 13.84 9.76 5.03
CA GLY A 27 13.34 11.14 5.07
C GLY A 27 12.95 11.69 3.71
N HIS A 28 12.94 10.88 2.64
CA HIS A 28 12.38 11.27 1.35
C HIS A 28 10.86 11.38 1.43
N ARG A 29 10.30 12.45 0.89
CA ARG A 29 8.85 12.64 0.83
C ARG A 29 8.30 11.95 -0.42
N LEU A 30 7.46 10.95 -0.20
CA LEU A 30 6.81 10.18 -1.26
C LEU A 30 5.49 10.78 -1.70
N THR A 31 5.13 10.53 -2.96
CA THR A 31 3.79 10.84 -3.46
C THR A 31 2.83 9.68 -3.22
N GLY A 32 1.53 9.99 -3.27
CA GLY A 32 0.49 8.96 -3.27
C GLY A 32 0.63 7.97 -4.43
N GLU A 33 1.11 8.46 -5.57
CA GLU A 33 1.33 7.66 -6.78
C GLU A 33 2.49 6.68 -6.61
N ASP A 34 3.62 7.10 -6.04
CA ASP A 34 4.80 6.22 -5.84
C ASP A 34 4.43 5.01 -4.96
N VAL A 35 3.71 5.27 -3.86
CA VAL A 35 3.28 4.24 -2.92
C VAL A 35 2.24 3.31 -3.55
N ALA A 36 1.27 3.88 -4.27
CA ALA A 36 0.25 3.09 -4.94
C ALA A 36 0.83 2.18 -6.01
N PHE A 37 1.77 2.70 -6.79
CA PHE A 37 2.44 1.95 -7.84
C PHE A 37 3.18 0.74 -7.28
N HIS A 38 3.88 0.91 -6.16
CA HIS A 38 4.57 -0.17 -5.46
C HIS A 38 3.61 -1.24 -4.93
N ILE A 39 2.53 -0.83 -4.24
CA ILE A 39 1.50 -1.76 -3.73
C ILE A 39 0.86 -2.56 -4.87
N GLU A 40 0.55 -1.93 -5.99
CA GLU A 40 -0.01 -2.62 -7.15
C GLU A 40 0.98 -3.56 -7.81
N ALA A 41 2.26 -3.20 -7.87
CA ALA A 41 3.29 -4.09 -8.38
C ALA A 41 3.38 -5.36 -7.53
N ALA A 42 3.33 -5.22 -6.20
CA ALA A 42 3.31 -6.36 -5.29
C ALA A 42 2.05 -7.22 -5.48
N GLY A 43 0.87 -6.61 -5.58
CA GLY A 43 -0.37 -7.32 -5.87
C GLY A 43 -0.33 -8.09 -7.21
N ARG A 44 0.17 -7.46 -8.28
CA ARG A 44 0.33 -8.09 -9.59
C ARG A 44 1.31 -9.27 -9.55
N LEU A 45 2.40 -9.15 -8.78
CA LEU A 45 3.34 -10.25 -8.58
C LEU A 45 2.66 -11.44 -7.91
N MET A 46 1.96 -11.21 -6.79
CA MET A 46 1.24 -12.27 -6.09
C MET A 46 0.17 -12.94 -6.95
N GLU A 47 -0.59 -12.14 -7.71
CA GLU A 47 -1.63 -12.65 -8.61
C GLU A 47 -1.03 -13.51 -9.73
N ARG A 48 0.03 -13.04 -10.38
CA ARG A 48 0.67 -13.74 -11.50
C ARG A 48 1.27 -15.08 -11.08
N GLU A 49 1.91 -15.10 -9.91
CA GLU A 49 2.62 -16.28 -9.42
C GLU A 49 1.74 -17.15 -8.49
N THR A 50 0.47 -16.77 -8.27
CA THR A 50 -0.47 -17.47 -7.38
C THR A 50 0.09 -17.68 -5.97
N TRP A 51 0.64 -16.62 -5.39
CA TRP A 51 1.19 -16.60 -4.03
C TRP A 51 0.08 -16.62 -2.97
N ASP A 52 -0.62 -17.76 -2.88
CA ASP A 52 -1.73 -17.95 -1.95
C ASP A 52 -1.21 -18.19 -0.52
N PRO A 53 -1.57 -17.33 0.45
CA PRO A 53 -1.14 -17.50 1.84
C PRO A 53 -1.47 -18.86 2.45
N GLN A 54 -2.47 -19.59 1.92
CA GLN A 54 -2.82 -20.93 2.40
C GLN A 54 -1.90 -22.04 1.89
N LEU A 55 -1.25 -21.82 0.74
CA LEU A 55 -0.36 -22.80 0.11
C LEU A 55 1.07 -22.71 0.61
N TYR A 56 1.46 -21.54 1.12
CA TYR A 56 2.83 -21.25 1.49
C TYR A 56 2.98 -21.08 3.00
N ALA A 57 3.97 -21.77 3.58
CA ALA A 57 4.31 -21.59 4.99
C ALA A 57 4.75 -20.14 5.28
N PRO A 58 4.59 -19.63 6.52
CA PRO A 58 5.18 -18.36 6.94
C PRO A 58 6.68 -18.30 6.59
N PHE A 59 7.18 -17.13 6.21
CA PHE A 59 8.58 -16.90 5.79
C PHE A 59 9.05 -17.67 4.55
N SER A 60 8.15 -18.25 3.77
CA SER A 60 8.48 -18.97 2.52
C SER A 60 9.01 -18.09 1.39
N GLY A 61 8.94 -16.75 1.52
CA GLY A 61 9.28 -15.83 0.44
C GLY A 61 8.14 -15.55 -0.55
N HIS A 62 6.92 -16.03 -0.27
CA HIS A 62 5.76 -15.94 -1.16
C HIS A 62 4.57 -15.23 -0.50
N HIS A 63 4.83 -14.26 0.39
CA HIS A 63 3.78 -13.47 1.06
C HIS A 63 3.82 -12.00 0.63
N LEU A 64 2.83 -11.21 1.05
CA LEU A 64 2.72 -9.80 0.65
C LEU A 64 3.97 -8.98 0.97
N ARG A 65 4.60 -9.22 2.13
CA ARG A 65 5.87 -8.57 2.49
C ARG A 65 6.98 -8.90 1.48
N ASP A 66 7.05 -10.16 1.05
CA ASP A 66 8.07 -10.64 0.14
C ASP A 66 7.81 -10.10 -1.27
N ALA A 67 6.55 -9.89 -1.63
CA ALA A 67 6.16 -9.24 -2.87
C ALA A 67 6.55 -7.76 -2.90
N LEU A 68 6.31 -7.03 -1.80
CA LEU A 68 6.75 -5.64 -1.64
C LEU A 68 8.28 -5.52 -1.67
N ASP A 69 9.00 -6.51 -1.14
CA ASP A 69 10.47 -6.56 -1.20
C ASP A 69 10.97 -6.92 -2.59
N SER A 70 10.33 -7.87 -3.27
CA SER A 70 10.76 -8.36 -4.58
C SER A 70 10.64 -7.31 -5.67
N THR A 71 9.62 -6.44 -5.60
CA THR A 71 9.42 -5.36 -6.58
C THR A 71 10.50 -4.28 -6.54
N VAL A 72 11.38 -4.28 -5.52
CA VAL A 72 12.56 -3.42 -5.48
C VAL A 72 13.53 -3.76 -6.60
N ASN A 73 13.68 -5.04 -6.92
CA ASN A 73 14.61 -5.49 -7.97
C ASN A 73 14.19 -5.03 -9.37
N ASP A 74 12.89 -4.77 -9.57
CA ASP A 74 12.32 -4.28 -10.84
C ASP A 74 12.23 -2.74 -10.88
N GLY A 75 12.74 -2.05 -9.86
CA GLY A 75 12.70 -0.59 -9.73
C GLY A 75 11.30 -0.03 -9.46
N MET A 76 10.36 -0.89 -9.08
CA MET A 76 8.94 -0.55 -8.85
C MET A 76 8.68 -0.14 -7.38
N GLY A 77 9.72 -0.15 -6.55
CA GLY A 77 9.68 0.26 -5.15
C GLY A 77 11.09 0.24 -4.53
N ASP A 78 11.16 0.63 -3.28
CA ASP A 78 12.36 0.71 -2.45
C ASP A 78 11.98 0.63 -0.95
N ALA A 79 12.95 0.81 -0.07
CA ALA A 79 12.72 0.77 1.37
C ALA A 79 11.77 1.88 1.86
N ASP A 80 11.76 3.04 1.21
CA ASP A 80 10.92 4.18 1.56
C ASP A 80 9.46 3.92 1.20
N THR A 81 9.23 3.50 -0.04
CA THR A 81 7.90 3.18 -0.57
C THR A 81 7.30 1.99 0.17
N ARG A 82 8.10 0.97 0.52
CA ARG A 82 7.66 -0.14 1.38
C ARG A 82 7.19 0.34 2.75
N TYR A 83 7.96 1.22 3.39
CA TYR A 83 7.63 1.72 4.73
C TYR A 83 6.31 2.51 4.74
N VAL A 84 6.10 3.36 3.74
CA VAL A 84 4.84 4.09 3.61
C VAL A 84 3.69 3.15 3.18
N ALA A 85 3.95 2.18 2.31
CA ALA A 85 2.97 1.16 1.93
C ALA A 85 2.45 0.38 3.15
N ARG A 86 3.35 -0.06 4.04
CA ARG A 86 2.99 -0.66 5.33
C ARG A 86 2.03 0.24 6.12
N THR A 87 2.36 1.53 6.25
CA THR A 87 1.55 2.50 6.98
C THR A 87 0.13 2.61 6.41
N VAL A 88 -0.01 2.63 5.07
CA VAL A 88 -1.31 2.67 4.38
C VAL A 88 -2.09 1.38 4.62
N LEU A 89 -1.46 0.21 4.44
CA LEU A 89 -2.08 -1.10 4.59
C LEU A 89 -2.61 -1.33 6.01
N GLU A 90 -1.77 -1.10 7.02
CA GLU A 90 -2.13 -1.28 8.44
C GLU A 90 -3.22 -0.30 8.87
N THR A 91 -3.22 0.92 8.33
CA THR A 91 -4.29 1.90 8.59
C THR A 91 -5.63 1.40 8.06
N LEU A 92 -5.67 0.92 6.82
CA LEU A 92 -6.91 0.37 6.26
C LEU A 92 -7.38 -0.89 6.99
N LEU A 93 -6.46 -1.78 7.36
CA LEU A 93 -6.80 -2.98 8.09
C LEU A 93 -7.38 -2.67 9.47
N ARG A 94 -6.81 -1.71 10.22
CA ARG A 94 -7.38 -1.27 11.50
C ARG A 94 -8.80 -0.74 11.32
N LEU A 95 -9.06 0.03 10.26
CA LEU A 95 -10.38 0.58 9.98
C LEU A 95 -11.40 -0.48 9.59
N VAL A 96 -11.01 -1.44 8.76
CA VAL A 96 -11.90 -2.51 8.30
C VAL A 96 -12.20 -3.52 9.40
N THR A 97 -11.21 -3.83 10.24
CA THR A 97 -11.35 -4.85 11.30
C THR A 97 -11.87 -4.28 12.63
N GLY A 98 -11.75 -2.96 12.85
CA GLY A 98 -11.98 -2.34 14.15
C GLY A 98 -10.93 -2.68 15.21
N ALA A 99 -9.85 -3.36 14.83
CA ALA A 99 -8.80 -3.74 15.76
C ALA A 99 -7.92 -2.53 16.13
N PRO A 100 -7.44 -2.44 17.39
CA PRO A 100 -6.58 -1.34 17.82
C PRO A 100 -5.20 -1.36 17.14
N TYR A 101 -4.75 -2.56 16.75
CA TYR A 101 -3.49 -2.80 16.06
C TYR A 101 -3.67 -3.93 15.06
N VAL A 102 -3.08 -3.77 13.88
CA VAL A 102 -2.97 -4.82 12.87
C VAL A 102 -1.59 -4.68 12.22
N ASP A 103 -0.85 -5.78 12.20
CA ASP A 103 0.33 -5.92 11.35
C ASP A 103 -0.12 -6.57 10.03
N TYR A 104 0.18 -5.93 8.90
CA TYR A 104 -0.31 -6.39 7.61
C TYR A 104 0.31 -7.72 7.17
N GLU A 105 1.54 -8.01 7.59
CA GLU A 105 2.25 -9.25 7.27
C GLU A 105 1.55 -10.41 7.96
N VAL A 106 1.41 -10.30 9.29
CA VAL A 106 0.72 -11.30 10.11
C VAL A 106 -0.73 -11.47 9.68
N TRP A 107 -1.42 -10.38 9.33
CA TRP A 107 -2.77 -10.46 8.81
C TRP A 107 -2.83 -11.25 7.50
N SER A 108 -1.94 -10.95 6.54
CA SER A 108 -1.94 -11.59 5.22
C SER A 108 -1.52 -13.06 5.26
N GLU A 109 -0.65 -13.43 6.19
CA GLU A 109 -0.15 -14.80 6.40
C GLU A 109 -1.10 -15.66 7.24
N HIS A 110 -2.15 -15.07 7.81
CA HIS A 110 -3.08 -15.80 8.65
C HIS A 110 -3.83 -16.85 7.82
N SER A 111 -3.93 -18.09 8.35
CA SER A 111 -4.50 -19.25 7.64
C SER A 111 -5.96 -19.10 7.22
N SER A 112 -6.67 -18.11 7.76
CA SER A 112 -8.03 -17.77 7.36
C SER A 112 -8.11 -16.82 6.17
N ARG A 113 -6.98 -16.33 5.64
CA ARG A 113 -6.96 -15.41 4.51
C ARG A 113 -6.80 -16.13 3.20
N THR A 114 -7.37 -15.51 2.18
CA THR A 114 -7.30 -15.94 0.79
C THR A 114 -6.47 -14.95 -0.03
N LEU A 115 -5.89 -15.43 -1.13
CA LEU A 115 -5.21 -14.55 -2.10
C LEU A 115 -6.12 -13.40 -2.56
N GLU A 116 -7.41 -13.66 -2.81
CA GLU A 116 -8.36 -12.64 -3.26
C GLU A 116 -8.54 -11.50 -2.24
N GLU A 117 -8.61 -11.81 -0.95
CA GLU A 117 -8.68 -10.80 0.12
C GLU A 117 -7.42 -9.94 0.16
N VAL A 118 -6.25 -10.56 0.04
CA VAL A 118 -4.96 -9.84 0.01
C VAL A 118 -4.86 -8.94 -1.22
N LEU A 119 -5.25 -9.42 -2.41
CA LEU A 119 -5.27 -8.62 -3.63
C LEU A 119 -6.27 -7.46 -3.54
N THR A 120 -7.41 -7.69 -2.89
CA THR A 120 -8.42 -6.64 -2.65
C THR A 120 -7.91 -5.57 -1.69
N LEU A 121 -7.17 -5.96 -0.66
CA LEU A 121 -6.45 -5.01 0.20
C LEU A 121 -5.46 -4.18 -0.62
N CYS A 122 -4.60 -4.79 -1.43
CA CYS A 122 -3.62 -4.08 -2.26
C CYS A 122 -4.29 -3.05 -3.19
N ARG A 123 -5.32 -3.46 -3.93
CA ARG A 123 -6.07 -2.55 -4.83
C ARG A 123 -6.71 -1.39 -4.07
N THR A 124 -7.27 -1.65 -2.89
CA THR A 124 -7.91 -0.62 -2.06
C THR A 124 -6.87 0.35 -1.51
N ALA A 125 -5.75 -0.17 -1.02
CA ALA A 125 -4.64 0.62 -0.49
C ALA A 125 -4.01 1.51 -1.55
N ALA A 126 -3.77 0.99 -2.75
CA ALA A 126 -3.26 1.78 -3.86
C ALA A 126 -4.23 2.92 -4.26
N ARG A 127 -5.53 2.62 -4.37
CA ARG A 127 -6.54 3.65 -4.67
C ARG A 127 -6.59 4.73 -3.61
N VAL A 128 -6.54 4.34 -2.34
CA VAL A 128 -6.48 5.28 -1.21
C VAL A 128 -5.21 6.11 -1.34
N ALA A 129 -4.04 5.49 -1.47
CA ALA A 129 -2.78 6.20 -1.57
C ALA A 129 -2.77 7.27 -2.67
N ARG A 130 -3.24 6.95 -3.88
CA ARG A 130 -3.38 7.93 -4.98
C ARG A 130 -4.29 9.11 -4.63
N HIS A 131 -5.40 8.83 -3.94
CA HIS A 131 -6.42 9.83 -3.64
C HIS A 131 -5.99 10.83 -2.57
N ILE A 132 -5.33 10.35 -1.52
CA ILE A 132 -5.03 11.16 -0.31
C ILE A 132 -3.55 11.53 -0.18
N GLY A 133 -2.67 10.82 -0.88
CA GLY A 133 -1.24 11.08 -0.79
C GLY A 133 -0.85 12.40 -1.46
N PRO A 134 0.33 12.94 -1.09
CA PRO A 134 0.90 14.11 -1.73
C PRO A 134 0.92 13.94 -3.24
N GLN A 135 0.49 14.97 -3.94
CA GLN A 135 0.58 15.01 -5.39
C GLN A 135 1.99 15.45 -5.78
N LYS A 136 2.50 14.90 -6.88
CA LYS A 136 3.71 15.41 -7.50
C LYS A 136 3.49 16.89 -7.83
N PRO A 137 4.41 17.80 -7.49
CA PRO A 137 4.29 19.19 -7.88
C PRO A 137 4.11 19.24 -9.40
N ILE A 138 3.03 19.87 -9.86
CA ILE A 138 2.88 20.21 -11.27
C ILE A 138 3.96 21.26 -11.52
N THR A 139 5.05 20.89 -12.18
CA THR A 139 6.02 21.89 -12.67
C THR A 139 5.29 22.68 -13.75
N PRO A 140 4.98 23.98 -13.55
CA PRO A 140 4.40 24.76 -14.62
C PRO A 140 5.43 24.84 -15.73
N ASN A 141 5.00 24.59 -16.97
CA ASN A 141 5.83 24.77 -18.15
C ASN A 141 6.13 26.26 -18.26
N LEU A 142 7.27 26.71 -17.72
CA LEU A 142 7.67 28.10 -17.81
C LEU A 142 7.95 28.41 -19.28
N PRO A 143 7.31 29.43 -19.87
CA PRO A 143 7.65 29.82 -21.24
C PRO A 143 9.14 30.18 -21.29
N THR A 144 9.85 29.60 -22.25
CA THR A 144 11.21 30.03 -22.59
C THR A 144 11.16 31.50 -22.97
N LEU A 145 11.81 32.36 -22.19
CA LEU A 145 11.99 33.77 -22.55
C LEU A 145 12.78 33.86 -23.87
N PRO A 146 12.41 34.81 -24.76
CA PRO A 146 13.04 34.98 -26.07
C PRO A 146 14.50 35.44 -25.99
#